data_AF-A0AAV5WQ51-F1
#
_entry.id   AF-A0AAV5WQ51-F1
#
_cell.length_a   1.000
_cell.length_b   1.000
_cell.length_c   1.000
_cell.angle_alpha   90.00
_cell.angle_beta   90.00
_cell.angle_gamma   90.00
#
_symmetry.space_group_name_H-M   'P 1'
#
loop_
_entity.id
_entity.type
_entity.pdbx_description
1 polymer ?
#
loop_
_entity_poly.entity_id
_entity_poly.type
_entity_poly.pdbx_seq_one_letter_code
_entity_poly.pdbx_strand_id
1 'polypeptide(L)'
;LLASFVSAELVIDTSKNVIPVNTFKCLFNSGYRYFIPRIGQSTGVIDQKGIESLKNAITAQDELNMGDIATLQVYIFPCFKP
;
A
#
# COMPACT_ATOMS: atom_id res chain seq x y z
N LEU A 1 35.60 3.42 -15.83
CA LEU A 1 34.49 2.48 -15.58
C LEU A 1 33.64 3.11 -14.48
N LEU A 2 32.47 3.68 -14.79
CA LEU A 2 31.55 4.24 -13.77
C LEU A 2 30.56 3.14 -13.42
N ALA A 3 30.66 2.61 -12.19
CA ALA A 3 29.64 1.72 -11.65
C ALA A 3 28.49 2.58 -11.09
N SER A 4 27.30 2.44 -11.67
CA SER A 4 26.07 2.96 -11.07
C SER A 4 25.46 1.90 -10.18
N PHE A 5 25.09 2.28 -8.96
CA PHE A 5 24.29 1.43 -8.08
C PHE A 5 22.83 1.50 -8.52
N VAL A 6 22.20 0.35 -8.70
CA VAL A 6 20.75 0.25 -8.89
C VAL A 6 20.13 0.11 -7.50
N SER A 7 19.21 1.01 -7.14
CA SER A 7 18.40 0.92 -5.93
C SER A 7 17.01 0.44 -6.29
N ALA A 8 16.47 -0.50 -5.52
CA ALA A 8 15.08 -0.94 -5.64
C ALA A 8 14.31 -0.50 -4.39
N GLU A 9 13.04 -0.15 -4.58
CA GLU A 9 12.14 0.22 -3.48
C GLU A 9 11.28 -0.98 -3.09
N LEU A 10 11.03 -1.12 -1.79
CA LEU A 10 10.16 -2.17 -1.27
C LEU A 10 8.70 -1.72 -1.32
N VAL A 11 7.88 -2.55 -1.96
CA VAL A 11 6.45 -2.33 -2.18
C VAL A 11 5.64 -3.45 -1.52
N ILE A 12 4.49 -3.09 -0.94
CA ILE A 12 3.54 -4.06 -0.37
C ILE A 12 2.20 -3.92 -1.07
N ASP A 13 1.64 -5.04 -1.54
CA ASP A 13 0.25 -5.14 -1.96
C ASP A 13 -0.56 -6.02 -1.00
N THR A 14 -1.86 -5.74 -0.89
CA THR A 14 -2.79 -6.58 -0.12
C THR A 14 -4.15 -6.67 -0.79
N SER A 15 -4.91 -7.72 -0.49
CA SER A 15 -6.24 -7.92 -1.08
C SER A 15 -7.33 -8.43 -0.14
N LYS A 16 -6.97 -9.14 0.94
CA LYS A 16 -7.96 -9.87 1.79
C LYS A 16 -7.89 -9.56 3.29
N ASN A 17 -6.84 -8.89 3.73
CA ASN A 17 -6.57 -8.63 5.14
C ASN A 17 -6.47 -7.13 5.38
N VAL A 18 -6.99 -6.70 6.53
CA VAL A 18 -6.77 -5.34 7.03
C VAL A 18 -5.38 -5.31 7.66
N ILE A 19 -4.54 -4.37 7.21
CA ILE A 19 -3.30 -4.05 7.92
C ILE A 19 -3.62 -2.96 8.96
N PRO A 20 -3.32 -3.18 10.25
CA PRO A 20 -3.57 -2.18 11.29
C PRO A 20 -2.51 -1.07 11.25
N VAL A 21 -2.89 0.12 11.76
CA VAL A 21 -2.02 1.32 11.82
C VAL A 21 -0.63 1.02 12.39
N ASN A 22 -0.54 0.30 13.50
CA ASN A 22 0.75 -0.02 14.12
C ASN A 22 1.66 -0.88 13.24
N THR A 23 1.09 -1.76 12.41
CA THR A 23 1.87 -2.52 11.44
C THR A 23 2.40 -1.60 10.34
N PHE A 24 1.61 -0.65 9.84
CA PHE A 24 2.10 0.36 8.89
C PHE A 24 3.24 1.20 9.46
N LYS A 25 3.13 1.64 10.72
CA LYS A 25 4.24 2.34 11.38
C LYS A 25 5.52 1.52 11.39
N CYS A 26 5.42 0.23 11.71
CA CYS A 26 6.56 -0.68 11.70
C CYS A 26 7.18 -0.81 10.30
N LEU A 27 6.35 -0.97 9.26
CA LEU A 27 6.78 -1.07 7.87
C LEU A 27 7.45 0.22 7.39
N PHE A 28 6.85 1.37 7.68
CA PHE A 28 7.43 2.68 7.35
C PHE A 28 8.76 2.91 8.06
N ASN A 29 8.89 2.56 9.34
CA ASN A 29 10.18 2.65 10.03
C ASN A 29 11.23 1.67 9.48
N SER A 30 10.79 0.58 8.83
CA SER A 30 11.66 -0.39 8.16
C SER A 30 12.01 -0.03 6.72
N GLY A 31 11.61 1.17 6.24
CA GLY A 31 11.96 1.68 4.92
C GLY A 31 10.98 1.31 3.81
N TYR A 32 9.85 0.66 4.11
CA TYR A 32 8.78 0.49 3.12
C TYR A 32 8.11 1.85 2.89
N ARG A 33 7.93 2.20 1.62
CA ARG A 33 7.41 3.53 1.21
C ARG A 33 6.27 3.44 0.20
N TYR A 34 5.96 2.25 -0.29
CA TYR A 34 4.95 2.04 -1.32
C TYR A 34 3.93 1.00 -0.85
N PHE A 35 2.65 1.35 -0.92
CA PHE A 35 1.56 0.47 -0.53
C PHE A 35 0.42 0.52 -1.54
N ILE A 36 -0.09 -0.65 -1.92
CA ILE A 36 -1.08 -0.82 -3.00
C ILE A 36 -2.16 -1.84 -2.59
N PRO A 37 -3.21 -1.46 -1.83
CA PRO A 37 -4.29 -2.38 -1.51
C PRO A 37 -5.28 -2.50 -2.67
N ARG A 38 -5.91 -3.68 -2.78
CA ARG A 38 -7.07 -3.89 -3.64
C ARG A 38 -8.29 -3.18 -3.05
N ILE A 39 -8.88 -2.25 -3.80
CA ILE A 39 -10.09 -1.54 -3.35
C ILE A 39 -11.37 -2.08 -3.97
N GLY A 40 -11.26 -2.96 -4.97
CA GLY A 40 -12.40 -3.61 -5.56
C GLY A 40 -12.05 -4.54 -6.72
N GLN A 41 -13.09 -4.98 -7.41
CA GLN A 41 -13.02 -5.86 -8.57
C GLN A 41 -13.78 -5.24 -9.74
N SER A 42 -13.39 -5.56 -10.98
CA SER A 42 -14.00 -4.99 -12.19
C SER A 42 -15.47 -5.37 -12.38
N THR A 43 -16.01 -6.30 -11.57
CA THR A 43 -17.43 -6.67 -11.49
C THR A 43 -18.26 -5.71 -10.63
N GLY A 44 -17.64 -4.68 -10.03
CA GLY A 44 -18.31 -3.72 -9.15
C GLY A 44 -18.30 -4.11 -7.67
N VAL A 45 -17.64 -5.21 -7.29
CA VAL A 45 -17.46 -5.59 -5.88
C VAL A 45 -16.46 -4.64 -5.23
N ILE A 46 -16.85 -4.01 -4.13
CA ILE A 46 -15.99 -3.11 -3.33
C ILE A 46 -15.29 -3.92 -2.23
N ASP A 47 -13.97 -3.81 -2.14
CA ASP A 47 -13.18 -4.46 -1.09
C ASP A 47 -12.96 -3.52 0.10
N GLN A 48 -13.91 -3.56 1.04
CA GLN A 48 -13.88 -2.73 2.26
C GLN A 48 -12.57 -2.85 3.05
N LYS A 49 -11.99 -4.05 3.11
CA LYS A 49 -10.74 -4.30 3.83
C LYS A 49 -9.52 -3.60 3.24
N GLY A 50 -9.47 -3.47 1.90
CA GLY A 50 -8.40 -2.74 1.25
C GLY A 50 -8.56 -1.23 1.42
N ILE A 51 -9.80 -0.73 1.38
CA ILE A 51 -10.12 0.65 1.73
C ILE A 51 -9.72 0.96 3.17
N GLU A 52 -10.03 0.07 4.12
CA GLU A 52 -9.64 0.22 5.52
C GLU A 52 -8.11 0.20 5.70
N SER A 53 -7.41 -0.67 4.98
CA SER A 53 -5.94 -0.68 5.00
C SER A 53 -5.35 0.62 4.44
N LEU A 54 -5.93 1.17 3.37
CA LEU A 54 -5.50 2.46 2.83
C LEU A 54 -5.67 3.58 3.87
N LYS A 55 -6.82 3.64 4.54
CA LYS A 55 -7.07 4.61 5.61
C LYS A 55 -6.06 4.46 6.75
N ASN A 56 -5.78 3.23 7.17
CA ASN A 56 -4.80 2.96 8.22
C ASN A 56 -3.37 3.36 7.81
N ALA A 57 -3.00 3.19 6.54
CA ALA A 57 -1.71 3.64 6.01
C ALA A 57 -1.58 5.16 6.04
N ILE A 58 -2.63 5.89 5.61
CA ILE A 58 -2.70 7.35 5.68
C ILE A 58 -2.54 7.81 7.13
N THR A 59 -3.33 7.24 8.06
CA THR A 59 -3.22 7.57 9.48
C THR A 59 -1.82 7.30 10.04
N ALA A 60 -1.19 6.18 9.69
CA ALA A 60 0.17 5.89 10.14
C ALA A 60 1.21 6.88 9.59
N GLN A 61 1.06 7.31 8.33
CA GLN A 61 1.92 8.30 7.69
C GLN A 61 1.79 9.67 8.36
N ASP A 62 0.56 10.09 8.67
CA ASP A 62 0.26 11.31 9.39
C ASP A 62 0.82 11.28 10.82
N GLU A 63 0.59 10.19 11.56
CA GLU A 63 1.08 10.02 12.94
C GLU A 63 2.62 9.97 13.03
N LEU A 64 3.30 9.56 11.97
CA LEU A 64 4.76 9.58 11.86
C LEU A 64 5.31 10.91 11.30
N ASN A 65 4.45 11.89 11.00
CA ASN A 65 4.81 13.17 10.38
C ASN A 65 5.64 12.99 9.09
N MET A 66 5.29 11.99 8.29
CA MET A 66 6.06 11.64 7.10
C MET A 66 5.77 12.55 5.90
N GLY A 67 4.75 13.41 5.92
CA GLY A 67 4.33 14.14 4.71
C GLY A 67 4.04 13.18 3.55
N ASP A 68 4.22 13.59 2.30
CA ASP A 68 3.99 12.76 1.10
C ASP A 68 5.12 11.75 0.79
N ILE A 69 5.87 11.31 1.81
CA ILE A 69 7.02 10.40 1.65
C ILE A 69 6.59 8.96 1.29
N ALA A 70 5.39 8.53 1.70
CA ALA A 70 4.86 7.24 1.28
C ALA A 70 3.92 7.40 0.08
N THR A 71 4.16 6.61 -0.96
CA THR A 71 3.31 6.53 -2.15
C THR A 71 2.21 5.50 -1.91
N LEU A 72 1.00 5.99 -1.67
CA LEU A 72 -0.18 5.17 -1.50
C LEU A 72 -0.95 5.10 -2.83
N GLN A 73 -0.91 3.94 -3.46
CA GLN A 73 -1.69 3.64 -4.67
C GLN A 73 -2.80 2.65 -4.34
N VAL A 74 -3.68 2.38 -5.29
CA VAL A 74 -4.76 1.39 -5.14
C VAL A 74 -4.94 0.64 -6.45
N TYR A 75 -5.50 -0.57 -6.39
CA TYR A 75 -5.85 -1.31 -7.60
C TYR A 75 -7.25 -1.91 -7.56
N ILE A 76 -7.79 -2.14 -8.76
CA ILE A 76 -9.02 -2.90 -9.01
C ILE A 76 -8.62 -4.21 -9.66
N PHE A 77 -9.04 -5.34 -9.10
CA PHE A 77 -8.69 -6.65 -9.66
C PHE A 77 -9.57 -6.97 -10.87
N PRO A 78 -8.98 -7.31 -12.03
CA PRO A 78 -9.75 -7.66 -13.21
C PRO A 78 -10.39 -9.04 -13.05
N CYS A 79 -11.71 -9.07 -13.12
CA CYS A 79 -12.51 -10.29 -13.20
C CYS A 79 -12.98 -10.43 -14.64
N PHE A 80 -12.23 -11.18 -15.45
CA PHE A 80 -12.68 -11.59 -16.76
C PHE A 80 -13.67 -12.75 -16.59
N LYS A 81 -14.78 -12.72 -17.33
CA LYS A 81 -15.54 -13.95 -17.54
C LYS A 81 -14.64 -14.89 -18.36
N PRO A 82 -14.40 -16.13 -17.90
CA PRO A 82 -13.69 -17.12 -18.71
C PRO A 82 -14.42 -17.39 -20.01
#